data_AF-A0A7Y5L7Z5-F1
#
_entry.id   AF-A0A7Y5L7Z5-F1
#
_cell.length_a   1.000
_cell.length_b   1.000
_cell.length_c   1.000
_cell.angle_alpha   90.00
_cell.angle_beta   90.00
_cell.angle_gamma   90.00
#
_symmetry.space_group_name_H-M   'P 1'
#
loop_
_entity.id
_entity.type
_entity.pdbx_description
1 polymer ?
#
loop_
_entity_poly.entity_id
_entity_poly.type
_entity_poly.pdbx_seq_one_letter_code
_entity_poly.pdbx_strand_id
1 'polypeptide(L)'
;VFKKSEHFGTITWQSFAIWLCYAVIVYVTLEAFELNSRYNMPPGASLVILVMTSIAIMVPAAPGYVGSFHWVCQQSLMLFGISASESLSFAVVSHVVNFVPITLLGFYYYYRQHLDLRQAVANEEGEGSNGAGQSPSPNSHEDKRLPVREENSTQA
;
A
#
# COMPACT_ATOMS: atom_id res chain seq x y z
N VAL A 1 1.26 -11.85 19.08
CA VAL A 1 0.89 -10.50 18.59
C VAL A 1 -0.35 -10.50 17.71
N PHE A 2 -0.75 -11.57 17.01
CA PHE A 2 -2.05 -11.60 16.31
C PHE A 2 -3.16 -12.15 17.21
N LYS A 3 -3.90 -11.25 17.87
CA LYS A 3 -4.95 -11.57 18.85
C LYS A 3 -6.30 -11.02 18.37
N LYS A 4 -6.78 -11.50 17.21
CA LYS A 4 -8.20 -11.57 16.75
C LYS A 4 -8.26 -12.06 15.29
N SER A 5 -8.81 -13.25 15.08
CA SER A 5 -8.88 -13.95 13.78
C SER A 5 -10.15 -13.65 12.97
N GLU A 6 -11.09 -12.87 13.51
CA GLU A 6 -12.41 -12.64 12.88
C GLU A 6 -12.34 -11.87 11.56
N HIS A 7 -11.31 -11.03 11.38
CA HIS A 7 -11.13 -10.25 10.16
C HIS A 7 -10.13 -10.85 9.18
N PHE A 8 -9.38 -11.89 9.59
CA PHE A 8 -8.34 -12.48 8.74
C PHE A 8 -8.94 -13.04 7.44
N GLY A 9 -10.06 -13.77 7.54
CA GLY A 9 -10.77 -14.30 6.37
C GLY A 9 -11.23 -13.19 5.41
N THR A 10 -11.79 -12.11 5.95
CA THR A 10 -12.25 -10.96 5.16
C THR A 10 -11.10 -10.27 4.43
N ILE A 11 -9.96 -10.06 5.10
CA ILE A 11 -8.77 -9.44 4.50
C ILE A 11 -8.22 -10.33 3.39
N THR A 12 -8.07 -11.63 3.63
CA THR A 12 -7.60 -12.58 2.62
C THR A 12 -8.52 -12.59 1.41
N TRP A 13 -9.83 -12.68 1.61
CA TRP A 13 -10.83 -12.64 0.53
C TRP A 13 -10.76 -11.35 -0.28
N GLN A 14 -10.73 -10.19 0.39
CA GLN A 14 -10.62 -8.89 -0.28
C GLN A 14 -9.32 -8.76 -1.07
N SER A 15 -8.22 -9.29 -0.54
CA SER A 15 -6.93 -9.28 -1.23
C SER A 15 -7.02 -10.07 -2.53
N PHE A 16 -7.53 -11.31 -2.48
CA PHE A 16 -7.73 -12.11 -3.68
C PHE A 16 -8.67 -11.44 -4.69
N ALA A 17 -9.76 -10.83 -4.21
CA ALA A 17 -10.70 -10.11 -5.07
C ALA A 17 -10.03 -8.94 -5.80
N ILE A 18 -9.19 -8.16 -5.10
CA ILE A 18 -8.45 -7.04 -5.69
C ILE A 18 -7.49 -7.54 -6.78
N TRP A 19 -6.71 -8.59 -6.51
CA TRP A 19 -5.80 -9.18 -7.50
C TRP A 19 -6.55 -9.71 -8.72
N LEU A 20 -7.70 -10.35 -8.52
CA LEU A 20 -8.54 -10.82 -9.62
C LEU A 20 -9.09 -9.65 -10.45
N CYS A 21 -9.57 -8.58 -9.81
CA CYS A 21 -10.01 -7.37 -10.52
C CYS A 21 -8.90 -6.78 -11.38
N TYR A 22 -7.68 -6.67 -10.87
CA TYR A 22 -6.54 -6.21 -11.66
C TYR A 22 -6.21 -7.16 -12.83
N ALA A 23 -6.27 -8.47 -12.60
CA ALA A 23 -6.05 -9.45 -13.66
C ALA A 23 -7.09 -9.31 -14.79
N VAL A 24 -8.35 -9.07 -14.42
CA VAL A 24 -9.44 -8.81 -15.38
C VAL A 24 -9.21 -7.49 -16.13
N ILE A 25 -8.79 -6.41 -15.46
CA ILE A 25 -8.47 -5.13 -16.12
C ILE A 25 -7.38 -5.33 -17.18
N VAL A 26 -6.29 -6.02 -16.82
CA VAL A 26 -5.19 -6.31 -17.75
C VAL A 26 -5.69 -7.19 -18.90
N TYR A 27 -6.48 -8.23 -18.60
CA TYR A 27 -7.06 -9.12 -19.61
C TYR A 27 -7.96 -8.38 -20.60
N VAL A 28 -8.90 -7.55 -20.11
CA VAL A 28 -9.78 -6.74 -20.97
C VAL A 28 -8.97 -5.73 -21.80
N THR A 29 -7.89 -5.19 -21.25
CA THR A 29 -7.00 -4.30 -22.02
C THR A 29 -6.28 -5.08 -23.13
N LEU A 30 -5.87 -6.33 -22.90
CA LEU A 30 -5.26 -7.17 -23.93
C LEU A 30 -6.26 -7.48 -25.06
N GLU A 31 -7.52 -7.77 -24.70
CA GLU A 31 -8.61 -7.97 -25.67
C GLU A 31 -8.93 -6.69 -26.44
N ALA A 32 -8.89 -5.51 -25.80
CA ALA A 32 -9.11 -4.22 -26.46
C ALA A 32 -8.07 -3.90 -27.54
N PHE A 33 -6.86 -4.46 -27.42
CA PHE A 33 -5.80 -4.39 -28.44
C PHE A 33 -5.78 -5.63 -29.36
N GLU A 34 -6.71 -6.56 -29.20
CA GLU A 34 -6.78 -7.85 -29.91
C GLU A 34 -5.52 -8.71 -29.76
N LEU A 35 -4.69 -8.45 -28.74
CA LEU A 35 -3.38 -9.12 -28.58
C LEU A 35 -3.53 -10.60 -28.27
N ASN A 36 -4.56 -10.96 -27.49
CA ASN A 36 -4.84 -12.37 -27.16
C ASN A 36 -5.11 -13.19 -28.43
N SER A 37 -5.93 -12.65 -29.35
CA SER A 37 -6.26 -13.33 -30.61
C SER A 37 -5.11 -13.30 -31.62
N ARG A 38 -4.44 -12.15 -31.79
CA ARG A 38 -3.35 -11.98 -32.77
C ARG A 38 -2.10 -12.78 -32.44
N TYR A 39 -1.75 -12.86 -31.15
CA TYR A 39 -0.53 -13.51 -30.68
C TYR A 39 -0.79 -14.88 -30.04
N ASN A 40 -2.04 -15.36 -30.06
CA ASN A 40 -2.45 -16.63 -29.44
C ASN A 40 -1.92 -16.77 -28.00
N MET A 41 -2.17 -15.73 -27.19
CA MET A 41 -1.59 -15.64 -25.85
C MET A 41 -2.12 -16.75 -24.93
N PRO A 42 -1.29 -17.28 -24.03
CA PRO A 42 -1.75 -18.23 -23.03
C PRO A 42 -2.76 -17.56 -22.08
N PRO A 43 -3.75 -18.30 -21.53
CA PRO A 43 -4.77 -17.74 -20.63
C PRO A 43 -4.21 -17.00 -19.40
N GLY A 44 -2.99 -17.32 -18.99
CA GLY A 44 -2.29 -16.69 -17.87
C GLY A 44 -1.46 -15.45 -18.22
N ALA A 45 -1.44 -14.98 -19.47
CA ALA A 45 -0.60 -13.87 -19.90
C ALA A 45 -0.89 -12.58 -19.11
N SER A 46 -2.17 -12.28 -18.85
CA SER A 46 -2.59 -11.13 -18.05
C SER A 46 -2.05 -11.17 -16.62
N LEU A 47 -2.00 -12.36 -16.00
CA LEU A 47 -1.43 -12.56 -14.66
C LEU A 47 0.09 -12.34 -14.65
N VAL A 48 0.79 -12.83 -15.68
CA VAL A 48 2.24 -12.60 -15.81
C VAL A 48 2.52 -11.11 -15.92
N ILE A 49 1.82 -10.39 -16.81
CA ILE A 49 1.99 -8.95 -16.98
C ILE A 49 1.66 -8.21 -15.68
N LEU A 50 0.60 -8.60 -14.97
CA LEU A 50 0.21 -8.02 -13.68
C LEU A 50 1.29 -8.21 -12.61
N VAL A 51 1.85 -9.41 -12.47
CA VAL A 51 2.89 -9.68 -11.46
C VAL A 51 4.17 -8.90 -11.79
N MET A 52 4.59 -8.90 -13.06
CA MET A 52 5.79 -8.19 -13.49
C MET A 52 5.66 -6.68 -13.25
N THR A 53 4.52 -6.09 -13.63
CA THR A 53 4.27 -4.65 -13.42
C THR A 53 4.09 -4.30 -11.95
N SER A 54 3.48 -5.18 -11.14
CA SER A 54 3.43 -5.01 -9.68
C SER A 54 4.83 -4.94 -9.06
N ILE A 55 5.76 -5.78 -9.54
CA ILE A 55 7.17 -5.72 -9.12
C ILE A 55 7.80 -4.38 -9.51
N ALA A 56 7.50 -3.87 -10.71
CA ALA A 56 7.99 -2.57 -11.16
C ALA A 56 7.52 -1.41 -10.27
N ILE A 57 6.27 -1.47 -9.79
CA ILE A 57 5.66 -0.47 -8.92
C ILE A 57 6.30 -0.47 -7.52
N MET A 58 6.83 -1.61 -7.06
CA MET A 58 7.57 -1.69 -5.79
C MET A 58 8.87 -0.88 -5.79
N VAL A 59 9.40 -0.52 -6.97
CA VAL A 59 10.57 0.37 -7.10
C VAL A 59 10.07 1.78 -7.45
N PRO A 60 9.83 2.65 -6.45
CA PRO A 60 9.33 4.00 -6.70
C PRO A 60 10.45 4.88 -7.27
N ALA A 61 10.63 4.85 -8.60
CA ALA A 61 11.62 5.67 -9.29
C ALA A 61 11.12 7.09 -9.61
N ALA A 62 9.80 7.25 -9.81
CA ALA A 62 9.17 8.52 -10.19
C ALA A 62 7.70 8.58 -9.70
N PRO A 63 7.10 9.78 -9.60
CA PRO A 63 5.68 9.93 -9.27
C PRO A 63 4.79 9.12 -10.21
N GLY A 64 3.88 8.33 -9.65
CA GLY A 64 3.00 7.44 -10.41
C GLY A 64 3.73 6.30 -11.13
N TYR A 65 4.98 5.98 -10.77
CA TYR A 65 5.74 4.85 -11.33
C TYR A 65 5.98 4.94 -12.85
N VAL A 66 5.89 6.15 -13.41
CA VAL A 66 6.17 6.44 -14.82
C VAL A 66 7.64 6.08 -15.11
N GLY A 67 7.86 5.32 -16.19
CA GLY A 67 9.18 4.80 -16.56
C GLY A 67 9.32 3.32 -16.20
N SER A 68 9.47 3.01 -14.90
CA SER A 68 9.61 1.63 -14.41
C SER A 68 8.45 0.74 -14.86
N PHE A 69 7.20 1.22 -14.69
CA PHE A 69 6.02 0.49 -15.13
C PHE A 69 6.04 0.26 -16.65
N HIS A 70 6.28 1.31 -17.44
CA HIS A 70 6.25 1.23 -18.90
C HIS A 70 7.30 0.27 -19.45
N TRP A 71 8.53 0.36 -18.91
CA TRP A 71 9.62 -0.51 -19.32
C TRP A 71 9.33 -1.97 -18.99
N VAL A 72 8.95 -2.29 -17.75
CA VAL A 72 8.65 -3.69 -17.37
C VAL A 72 7.42 -4.22 -18.09
N CYS A 73 6.38 -3.42 -18.27
CA CYS A 73 5.19 -3.81 -19.02
C CYS A 73 5.54 -4.14 -20.48
N GLN A 74 6.33 -3.28 -21.13
CA GLN A 74 6.80 -3.49 -22.49
C GLN A 74 7.59 -4.80 -22.60
N GLN A 75 8.55 -5.02 -21.70
CA GLN A 75 9.35 -6.26 -21.70
C GLN A 75 8.48 -7.50 -21.46
N SER A 76 7.51 -7.41 -20.57
CA SER A 76 6.60 -8.52 -20.26
C SER A 76 5.79 -8.96 -21.48
N LEU A 77 5.35 -8.02 -22.32
CA LEU A 77 4.63 -8.31 -23.57
C LEU A 77 5.56 -8.83 -24.66
N MET A 78 6.77 -8.31 -24.74
CA MET A 78 7.79 -8.78 -25.68
C MET A 78 8.19 -10.25 -25.43
N LEU A 79 8.08 -10.76 -24.18
CA LEU A 79 8.24 -12.19 -23.89
C LEU A 79 7.23 -13.08 -24.63
N PHE A 80 6.07 -12.52 -25.01
CA PHE A 80 5.04 -13.21 -25.79
C PHE A 80 5.17 -12.95 -27.30
N GLY A 81 6.27 -12.36 -27.76
CA GLY A 81 6.54 -12.09 -29.17
C GLY A 81 5.87 -10.84 -29.74
N ILE A 82 5.28 -9.99 -28.89
CA ILE A 82 4.67 -8.72 -29.31
C ILE A 82 5.77 -7.72 -29.67
N SER A 83 5.54 -6.92 -30.71
CA SER A 83 6.50 -5.89 -31.13
C SER A 83 6.73 -4.85 -30.02
N ALA A 84 7.95 -4.29 -29.95
CA ALA A 84 8.29 -3.30 -28.94
C ALA A 84 7.41 -2.04 -29.01
N SER A 85 7.04 -1.61 -30.23
CA SER A 85 6.16 -0.47 -30.46
C SER A 85 4.74 -0.72 -29.93
N GLU A 86 4.16 -1.87 -30.25
CA GLU A 86 2.80 -2.22 -29.83
C GLU A 86 2.73 -2.47 -28.31
N SER A 87 3.77 -3.11 -27.76
CA SER A 87 3.92 -3.32 -26.32
C SER A 87 3.99 -2.00 -25.55
N LEU A 88 4.67 -0.99 -26.10
CA LEU A 88 4.74 0.34 -25.49
C LEU A 88 3.39 1.06 -25.56
N SER A 89 2.67 0.97 -26.69
CA SER A 89 1.32 1.53 -26.83
C SER A 89 0.37 0.92 -25.80
N PHE A 90 0.41 -0.40 -25.62
CA PHE A 90 -0.34 -1.08 -24.56
C PHE A 90 0.06 -0.58 -23.17
N ALA A 91 1.37 -0.48 -22.89
CA ALA A 91 1.86 -0.05 -21.58
C ALA A 91 1.36 1.36 -21.22
N VAL A 92 1.30 2.28 -22.18
CA VAL A 92 0.75 3.62 -21.97
C VAL A 92 -0.73 3.56 -21.62
N VAL A 93 -1.54 2.87 -22.42
CA VAL A 93 -2.98 2.79 -22.20
C VAL A 93 -3.31 2.06 -20.89
N SER A 94 -2.65 0.93 -20.63
CA SER A 94 -2.83 0.17 -19.39
C SER A 94 -2.47 1.00 -18.15
N HIS A 95 -1.42 1.82 -18.22
CA HIS A 95 -1.07 2.73 -17.13
C HIS A 95 -2.17 3.77 -16.91
N VAL A 96 -2.66 4.41 -17.97
CA VAL A 96 -3.72 5.42 -17.90
C VAL A 96 -5.01 4.84 -17.32
N VAL A 97 -5.43 3.65 -17.80
CA VAL A 97 -6.64 2.96 -17.35
C VAL A 97 -6.59 2.63 -15.85
N ASN A 98 -5.42 2.27 -15.32
CA ASN A 98 -5.27 1.98 -13.90
C ASN A 98 -5.10 3.26 -13.06
N PHE A 99 -4.31 4.22 -13.55
CA PHE A 99 -3.88 5.36 -12.75
C PHE A 99 -4.91 6.50 -12.73
N VAL A 100 -5.48 6.86 -13.88
CA VAL A 100 -6.32 8.05 -14.00
C VAL A 100 -7.64 7.94 -13.24
N PRO A 101 -8.44 6.86 -13.34
CA PRO A 101 -9.72 6.76 -12.63
C PRO A 101 -9.56 6.84 -11.11
N ILE A 102 -8.55 6.16 -10.57
CA ILE A 102 -8.25 6.16 -9.13
C ILE A 102 -7.81 7.56 -8.69
N THR A 103 -6.94 8.19 -9.46
CA THR A 103 -6.44 9.55 -9.20
C THR A 103 -7.58 10.57 -9.21
N LEU A 104 -8.45 10.52 -10.22
CA LEU A 104 -9.62 11.40 -10.33
C LEU A 104 -10.59 11.21 -9.16
N LEU A 105 -10.83 9.96 -8.75
CA LEU A 105 -11.69 9.66 -7.61
C LEU A 105 -11.10 10.23 -6.30
N GLY A 106 -9.78 10.08 -6.12
CA GLY A 106 -9.05 10.69 -5.00
C GLY A 106 -9.19 12.21 -5.00
N PHE A 107 -8.95 12.86 -6.14
CA PHE A 107 -9.11 14.31 -6.27
C PHE A 107 -10.55 14.79 -6.03
N TYR A 108 -11.53 14.03 -6.50
CA TYR A 108 -12.95 14.34 -6.28
C TYR A 108 -13.30 14.35 -4.79
N TYR A 109 -12.87 13.33 -4.04
CA TYR A 109 -13.09 13.29 -2.58
C TYR A 109 -12.26 14.32 -1.82
N TYR A 110 -11.02 14.55 -2.25
CA TYR A 110 -10.16 15.61 -1.72
C TYR A 110 -10.85 16.98 -1.78
N TYR A 111 -11.41 17.33 -2.94
CA TYR A 111 -12.12 18.60 -3.12
C TYR A 111 -13.43 18.67 -2.32
N ARG A 112 -14.17 17.56 -2.24
CA ARG A 112 -15.45 17.47 -1.51
C ARG A 112 -15.30 17.60 0.01
N GLN A 113 -14.19 17.13 0.58
CA GLN A 113 -14.02 17.00 2.02
C GLN A 113 -13.14 18.11 2.64
N HIS A 114 -12.68 19.09 1.85
CA HIS A 114 -11.75 20.14 2.29
C HIS A 114 -10.60 19.58 3.15
N LEU A 115 -10.05 18.43 2.74
CA LEU A 115 -8.97 17.78 3.49
C LEU A 115 -7.75 18.70 3.46
N ASP A 116 -7.48 19.32 4.60
CA ASP A 116 -6.36 20.22 4.76
C ASP A 116 -5.08 19.37 4.87
N LEU A 117 -4.34 19.26 3.76
CA LEU A 117 -3.10 18.45 3.70
C LEU A 117 -2.11 18.84 4.81
N ARG A 118 -2.17 20.08 5.29
CA ARG A 118 -1.39 20.56 6.43
C ARG A 118 -1.71 19.83 7.73
N GLN A 119 -2.98 19.52 7.98
CA GLN A 119 -3.39 18.83 9.20
C GLN A 119 -2.96 17.36 9.20
N ALA A 120 -3.00 16.71 8.03
CA ALA A 120 -2.51 15.34 7.87
C ALA A 120 -0.99 15.25 8.10
N VAL A 121 -0.19 16.15 7.52
CA VAL A 121 1.27 16.17 7.69
C VAL A 121 1.67 16.56 9.13
N ALA A 122 0.97 17.51 9.75
CA ALA A 122 1.23 17.89 11.15
C ALA A 122 0.97 16.75 12.15
N ASN A 123 0.01 15.86 11.85
CA ASN A 123 -0.28 14.69 12.69
C ASN A 123 0.83 13.62 12.60
N GLU A 124 1.48 13.45 11.45
CA GLU A 124 2.59 12.49 11.28
C GLU A 124 3.87 12.95 12.01
N GLU A 125 4.17 14.25 12.01
CA GLU A 125 5.32 14.82 12.74
C GLU A 125 5.16 14.71 14.27
N GLY A 126 3.92 14.82 14.77
CA GLY A 126 3.59 14.67 16.20
C GLY A 126 3.75 13.23 16.71
N GLU A 127 3.46 12.22 15.89
CA GLU A 127 3.64 10.80 16.24
C GLU A 127 5.11 10.36 16.15
N GLY A 128 5.87 10.88 15.18
CA GLY A 128 7.32 10.64 15.05
C GLY A 128 8.16 11.21 16.20
N SER A 129 7.72 12.33 16.79
CA SER A 129 8.43 12.97 17.91
C SER A 129 8.19 12.28 19.27
N ASN A 130 7.06 11.59 19.46
CA ASN A 130 6.73 10.92 20.72
C ASN A 130 7.28 9.48 20.84
N GLY A 131 7.85 8.91 19.78
CA GLY A 131 8.37 7.54 19.75
C GLY A 131 9.86 7.37 20.10
N ALA A 132 10.64 8.45 20.18
CA ALA A 132 12.11 8.38 20.30
C ALA A 132 12.67 8.59 21.72
N GLY A 133 11.87 8.42 22.78
CA GLY A 133 12.25 8.89 24.11
C GLY A 133 11.75 8.11 25.31
N GLN A 134 11.48 6.80 25.20
CA GLN A 134 11.17 6.00 26.39
C GLN A 134 11.96 4.68 26.41
N SER A 135 13.26 4.79 26.65
CA SER A 135 14.04 3.70 27.24
C SER A 135 13.52 3.46 28.66
N PRO A 136 13.23 2.22 29.08
CA PRO A 136 12.91 1.96 30.48
C PRO A 136 14.18 2.19 31.31
N SER A 137 14.19 3.25 32.12
CA SER A 137 15.31 3.53 33.02
C SER A 137 15.38 2.45 34.11
N PRO A 138 16.52 1.76 34.29
CA PRO A 138 16.71 0.81 35.36
C PRO A 138 17.09 1.52 36.67
N ASN A 139 16.21 1.34 37.66
CA ASN A 139 16.52 1.14 39.09
C ASN A 139 16.67 2.34 40.07
N SER A 140 15.93 2.17 41.17
CA SER A 140 16.38 2.23 42.58
C SER A 140 16.45 3.55 43.37
N HIS A 141 15.97 3.44 44.63
CA HIS A 141 16.11 4.33 45.81
C HIS A 141 15.16 5.54 45.83
N GLU A 142 14.35 5.88 46.83
CA GLU A 142 14.14 5.64 48.27
C GLU A 142 12.70 6.20 48.54
N ASP A 143 11.89 5.88 49.54
CA ASP A 143 12.09 5.97 50.99
C ASP A 143 10.81 5.38 51.63
N LYS A 144 10.90 4.20 52.25
CA LYS A 144 9.83 3.67 53.10
C LYS A 144 10.00 4.27 54.49
N ARG A 145 9.40 5.45 54.73
CA ARG A 145 9.18 5.90 56.11
C ARG A 145 8.16 5.00 56.78
N LEU A 146 8.64 4.23 57.75
CA LEU A 146 7.82 3.55 58.74
C LEU A 146 7.16 4.60 59.65
N PRO A 147 5.88 4.45 60.04
CA PRO A 147 5.30 5.31 61.06
C PRO A 147 5.88 4.92 62.44
N VAL A 148 6.53 5.88 63.09
CA VAL A 148 6.93 5.81 64.50
C VAL A 148 5.66 5.83 65.35
N ARG A 149 5.44 4.76 66.12
CA ARG A 149 4.39 4.65 67.13
C ARG A 149 4.80 5.49 68.34
N GLU A 150 4.18 6.65 68.50
CA GLU A 150 4.23 7.38 69.77
C GLU A 150 3.31 6.69 70.79
N GLU A 151 3.91 5.93 71.70
CA GLU A 151 3.35 5.65 73.02
C GLU A 151 3.84 6.73 73.98
N ASN A 152 2.95 7.59 74.50
CA ASN A 152 2.82 7.76 75.95
C ASN A 152 1.56 8.55 76.39
N SER A 153 0.89 7.97 77.39
CA SER A 153 -0.01 8.51 78.44
C SER A 153 -0.21 10.04 78.55
N THR A 154 -1.41 10.57 78.82
CA THR A 154 -2.09 10.54 80.13
C THR A 154 -3.40 11.35 80.05
N GLN A 155 -4.52 10.80 80.57
CA GLN A 155 -5.71 11.44 81.21
C GLN A 155 -6.88 10.43 81.07
N ALA A 156 -7.55 9.93 82.11
CA ALA A 156 -7.82 10.40 83.46
C ALA A 156 -8.04 9.22 84.44
#